data_AF-A0AAW5TKM9-F1
#
_entry.id   AF-A0AAW5TKM9-F1
#
_cell.length_a   1.000
_cell.length_b   1.000
_cell.length_c   1.000
_cell.angle_alpha   90.00
_cell.angle_beta   90.00
_cell.angle_gamma   90.00
#
_symmetry.space_group_name_H-M   'P 1'
#
loop_
_entity.id
_entity.type
_entity.pdbx_description
1 polymer ?
#
loop_
_entity_poly.entity_id
_entity_poly.type
_entity_poly.pdbx_seq_one_letter_code
_entity_poly.pdbx_strand_id
1 'polypeptide(L)'
;MNELIKITKNKNNEQVVSARELHKILGVKTRFAEWWIQNSRLLIEHEDFEGVVTTAPYNPKFPDKVQQLQDYAVTADNAKHLAMQSQTKKSREIRDYFIACEKELKLQQLPMTLDQQIAAIATGYGSVKQELVEVQDKVTDLTERFGLPATNAAILNNTRNIHIIRFLGGKDSKAYHELGRKVFSEFGRDFKDNFGVPRYDAIPLSQYDEAIAYTKSWQPSYNTMISIRDTNMQMEFD
;
A
#
# COMPACT_ATOMS: atom_id res chain seq x y z
N MET A 1 -31.33 -23.70 14.19
CA MET A 1 -30.94 -24.54 15.35
C MET A 1 -31.34 -23.82 16.62
N ASN A 2 -31.88 -24.51 17.65
CA ASN A 2 -32.17 -23.86 18.94
C ASN A 2 -30.87 -23.68 19.72
N GLU A 3 -30.64 -22.51 20.29
CA GLU A 3 -29.44 -22.19 21.08
C GLU A 3 -29.44 -23.01 22.39
N LEU A 4 -28.52 -23.99 22.52
CA LEU A 4 -28.41 -24.81 23.73
C LEU A 4 -27.50 -24.21 24.79
N ILE A 5 -26.48 -23.48 24.36
CA ILE A 5 -25.51 -22.78 25.21
C ILE A 5 -25.06 -21.51 24.50
N LYS A 6 -24.92 -20.42 25.26
CA LYS A 6 -24.47 -19.15 24.72
C LYS A 6 -22.96 -19.19 24.43
N ILE A 7 -22.60 -18.94 23.17
CA ILE A 7 -21.21 -18.78 22.73
C ILE A 7 -20.91 -17.28 22.62
N THR A 8 -19.90 -16.81 23.35
CA THR A 8 -19.42 -15.42 23.30
C THR A 8 -18.00 -15.37 22.75
N LYS A 9 -17.47 -14.17 22.57
CA LYS A 9 -16.07 -13.97 22.18
C LYS A 9 -15.30 -13.31 23.32
N ASN A 10 -14.11 -13.82 23.62
CA ASN A 10 -13.19 -13.19 24.57
C ASN A 10 -12.44 -12.01 23.92
N LYS A 11 -11.51 -11.40 24.67
CA LYS A 11 -10.66 -10.28 24.18
C LYS A 11 -9.80 -10.67 22.96
N ASN A 12 -9.47 -11.95 22.83
CA ASN A 12 -8.67 -12.50 21.74
C ASN A 12 -9.53 -12.91 20.53
N ASN A 13 -10.83 -12.58 20.53
CA ASN A 13 -11.79 -12.94 19.48
C ASN A 13 -12.03 -14.48 19.36
N GLU A 14 -11.65 -15.25 20.37
CA GLU A 14 -11.86 -16.69 20.45
C GLU A 14 -13.27 -16.99 20.97
N GLN A 15 -13.89 -18.05 20.44
CA GLN A 15 -15.21 -18.49 20.89
C GLN A 15 -15.09 -19.17 22.25
N VAL A 16 -15.79 -18.63 23.24
CA VAL A 16 -15.79 -19.10 24.63
C VAL A 16 -17.21 -19.30 25.16
N VAL A 17 -17.35 -20.12 26.19
CA VAL A 17 -18.61 -20.37 26.92
C VAL A 17 -18.38 -20.32 28.43
N SER A 18 -19.44 -20.06 29.19
CA SER A 18 -19.39 -20.13 30.66
C SER A 18 -19.32 -21.58 31.14
N ALA A 19 -18.32 -21.89 31.97
CA ALA A 19 -18.22 -23.20 32.63
C ALA A 19 -19.40 -23.47 33.56
N ARG A 20 -19.91 -22.45 34.27
CA ARG A 20 -21.10 -22.60 35.13
C ARG A 20 -22.35 -22.89 34.34
N GLU A 21 -22.55 -22.19 33.22
CA GLU A 21 -23.67 -22.42 32.33
C GLU A 21 -23.60 -23.84 31.75
N LEU A 22 -22.44 -24.25 31.26
CA LEU A 22 -22.17 -25.60 30.78
C LEU A 22 -22.51 -26.65 31.84
N HIS A 23 -21.98 -26.50 33.06
CA HIS A 23 -22.27 -27.40 34.19
C HIS A 23 -23.77 -27.50 34.50
N LYS A 24 -24.47 -26.36 34.52
CA LYS A 24 -25.92 -26.29 34.78
C LYS A 24 -26.71 -27.02 33.69
N ILE A 25 -26.37 -26.81 32.42
CA ILE A 25 -27.04 -27.46 31.29
C ILE A 25 -26.79 -28.96 31.35
N LEU A 26 -25.54 -29.40 31.58
CA LEU A 26 -25.17 -30.82 31.67
C LEU A 26 -25.93 -31.59 32.76
N GLY A 27 -26.45 -30.90 33.79
CA GLY A 27 -27.25 -31.49 34.85
C GLY A 27 -26.45 -32.38 35.80
N VAL A 28 -25.16 -32.08 35.96
CA VAL A 28 -24.27 -32.83 36.85
C VAL A 28 -24.66 -32.57 38.31
N LYS A 29 -24.66 -33.63 39.13
CA LYS A 29 -25.09 -33.56 40.55
C LYS A 29 -24.04 -32.97 41.48
N THR A 30 -22.76 -33.04 41.11
CA THR A 30 -21.66 -32.50 41.91
C THR A 30 -21.76 -30.97 41.97
N ARG A 31 -21.23 -30.38 43.04
CA ARG A 31 -21.21 -28.91 43.14
C ARG A 31 -20.22 -28.37 42.11
N PHE A 32 -20.55 -27.23 41.49
CA PHE A 32 -19.73 -26.64 40.43
C PHE A 32 -18.24 -26.54 40.76
N ALA A 33 -17.87 -26.09 41.97
CA ALA A 33 -16.47 -25.95 42.36
C ALA A 33 -15.72 -27.30 42.36
N GLU A 34 -16.37 -28.35 42.86
CA GLU A 34 -15.80 -29.70 42.87
C GLU A 34 -15.74 -30.29 41.45
N TRP A 35 -16.80 -30.11 40.67
CA TRP A 35 -16.82 -30.50 39.26
C TRP A 35 -15.70 -29.82 38.47
N TRP A 36 -15.51 -28.52 38.67
CA TRP A 36 -14.47 -27.76 37.99
C TRP A 36 -13.08 -28.32 38.32
N ILE A 37 -12.72 -28.42 39.60
CA ILE A 37 -11.42 -28.95 40.06
C ILE A 37 -11.14 -30.36 39.51
N GLN A 38 -12.17 -31.19 39.36
CA GLN A 38 -12.01 -32.55 38.84
C GLN A 38 -11.82 -32.58 37.31
N ASN A 39 -12.55 -31.74 36.58
CA ASN A 39 -12.62 -31.83 35.12
C ASN A 39 -11.67 -30.85 34.40
N SER A 40 -11.24 -29.77 35.06
CA SER A 40 -10.33 -28.78 34.48
C SER A 40 -8.85 -29.11 34.67
N ARG A 41 -8.49 -30.30 35.18
CA ARG A 41 -7.11 -30.67 35.57
C ARG A 41 -6.09 -30.60 34.44
N LEU A 42 -6.53 -30.86 33.22
CA LEU A 42 -5.68 -30.84 32.02
C LEU A 42 -5.79 -29.53 31.24
N LEU A 43 -6.63 -28.59 31.71
CA LEU A 43 -6.80 -27.30 31.06
C LEU A 43 -5.72 -26.32 31.56
N ILE A 44 -5.19 -25.53 30.65
CA ILE A 44 -4.18 -24.51 30.91
C ILE A 44 -4.86 -23.15 31.04
N GLU A 45 -4.63 -22.46 32.16
CA GLU A 45 -5.13 -21.10 32.37
C GLU A 45 -4.47 -20.14 31.36
N HIS A 46 -5.25 -19.23 30.78
CA HIS A 46 -4.88 -18.32 29.69
C HIS A 46 -4.72 -18.93 28.30
N GLU A 47 -4.82 -20.26 28.16
CA GLU A 47 -4.91 -20.93 26.84
C GLU A 47 -6.31 -21.54 26.65
N ASP A 48 -6.73 -22.38 27.59
CA ASP A 48 -7.97 -23.13 27.50
C ASP A 48 -9.14 -22.45 28.22
N PHE A 49 -8.83 -21.68 29.27
CA PHE A 49 -9.82 -20.94 30.05
C PHE A 49 -9.25 -19.68 30.71
N GLU A 50 -10.14 -18.75 31.05
CA GLU A 50 -9.82 -17.55 31.84
C GLU A 50 -10.81 -17.44 33.02
N GLY A 51 -10.32 -17.07 34.21
CA GLY A 51 -11.16 -16.81 35.37
C GLY A 51 -12.03 -15.56 35.17
N VAL A 52 -13.35 -15.71 35.32
CA VAL A 52 -14.32 -14.61 35.18
C VAL A 52 -15.23 -14.57 36.39
N VAL A 53 -15.63 -13.38 36.83
CA VAL A 53 -16.62 -13.24 37.90
C VAL A 53 -17.98 -13.00 37.28
N THR A 54 -18.96 -13.82 37.67
CA THR A 54 -20.37 -13.61 37.35
C THR A 54 -21.14 -13.16 38.60
N THR A 55 -22.29 -12.53 38.42
CA THR A 55 -23.14 -12.09 39.54
C THR A 55 -24.45 -12.87 39.55
N ALA A 56 -24.93 -13.20 40.74
CA ALA A 56 -26.24 -13.81 40.93
C ALA A 56 -26.92 -13.20 42.16
N PRO A 57 -28.26 -13.11 42.20
CA PRO A 57 -28.96 -12.64 43.39
C PRO A 57 -28.69 -13.58 44.57
N TYR A 58 -28.34 -13.01 45.72
CA TYR A 58 -28.07 -13.72 46.98
C TYR A 58 -29.29 -14.51 47.46
N ASN A 59 -30.49 -13.96 47.22
CA ASN A 59 -31.74 -14.63 47.48
C ASN A 59 -32.70 -14.34 46.31
N PRO A 60 -33.35 -15.35 45.71
CA PRO A 60 -34.34 -15.14 44.66
C PRO A 60 -35.46 -14.16 45.03
N LYS A 61 -35.76 -14.00 46.33
CA LYS A 61 -36.76 -13.04 46.85
C LYS A 61 -36.26 -11.58 46.93
N PHE A 62 -34.95 -11.35 46.83
CA PHE A 62 -34.30 -10.03 46.95
C PHE A 62 -33.28 -9.84 45.82
N PRO A 63 -33.74 -9.55 44.60
CA PRO A 63 -32.88 -9.47 43.41
C PRO A 63 -31.81 -8.36 43.49
N ASP A 64 -32.03 -7.32 44.30
CA ASP A 64 -31.11 -6.18 44.42
C ASP A 64 -29.81 -6.52 45.18
N LYS A 65 -29.81 -7.57 45.99
CA LYS A 65 -28.61 -8.04 46.69
C LYS A 65 -27.92 -9.10 45.86
N VAL A 66 -26.93 -8.72 45.07
CA VAL A 66 -26.13 -9.64 44.26
C VAL A 66 -24.89 -10.13 45.00
N GLN A 67 -24.54 -11.39 44.78
CA GLN A 67 -23.27 -11.98 45.18
C GLN A 67 -22.40 -12.23 43.94
N GLN A 68 -21.09 -12.12 44.13
CA GLN A 68 -20.10 -12.51 43.13
C GLN A 68 -19.87 -14.02 43.19
N LEU A 69 -19.80 -14.66 42.03
CA LEU A 69 -19.55 -16.08 41.86
C LEU A 69 -18.37 -16.25 40.91
N GLN A 70 -17.38 -17.05 41.32
CA GLN A 70 -16.26 -17.40 40.45
C GLN A 70 -16.75 -18.30 39.31
N ASP A 71 -16.56 -17.88 38.07
CA ASP A 71 -16.83 -18.64 36.85
C ASP A 71 -15.55 -18.73 36.00
N TYR A 72 -15.63 -19.44 34.88
CA TYR A 72 -14.55 -19.57 33.93
C TYR A 72 -15.10 -19.46 32.50
N ALA A 73 -14.48 -18.60 31.70
CA ALA A 73 -14.71 -18.57 30.26
C ALA A 73 -13.81 -19.64 29.64
N VAL A 74 -14.40 -20.68 29.06
CA VAL A 74 -13.69 -21.83 28.48
C VAL A 74 -13.81 -21.79 26.96
N THR A 75 -12.74 -22.05 26.23
CA THR A 75 -12.80 -22.12 24.76
C THR A 75 -13.81 -23.17 24.31
N ALA A 76 -14.48 -22.93 23.18
CA ALA A 76 -15.54 -23.81 22.67
C ALA A 76 -15.06 -25.26 22.48
N ASP A 77 -13.80 -25.46 22.10
CA ASP A 77 -13.18 -26.78 21.98
C ASP A 77 -13.07 -27.50 23.33
N ASN A 78 -12.55 -26.82 24.35
CA ASN A 78 -12.44 -27.39 25.69
C ASN A 78 -13.80 -27.58 26.37
N ALA A 79 -14.78 -26.75 26.06
CA ALA A 79 -16.16 -26.95 26.49
C ALA A 79 -16.76 -28.26 25.94
N LYS A 80 -16.46 -28.63 24.68
CA LYS A 80 -16.84 -29.94 24.12
C LYS A 80 -16.19 -31.07 24.90
N HIS A 81 -14.91 -30.95 25.23
CA HIS A 81 -14.19 -31.94 26.04
C HIS A 81 -14.80 -32.12 27.43
N LEU A 82 -15.08 -31.02 28.15
CA LEU A 82 -15.72 -31.02 29.46
C LEU A 82 -17.14 -31.62 29.43
N ALA A 83 -17.92 -31.29 28.40
CA ALA A 83 -19.23 -31.89 28.19
C ALA A 83 -19.10 -33.41 28.06
N MET A 84 -18.22 -33.87 27.17
CA MET A 84 -18.03 -35.29 26.90
C MET A 84 -17.55 -36.08 28.12
N GLN A 85 -16.67 -35.50 28.94
CA GLN A 85 -16.18 -36.10 30.18
C GLN A 85 -17.30 -36.35 31.21
N SER A 86 -18.38 -35.56 31.17
CA SER A 86 -19.50 -35.68 32.10
C SER A 86 -20.43 -36.88 31.82
N GLN A 87 -20.30 -37.53 30.65
CA GLN A 87 -21.02 -38.76 30.26
C GLN A 87 -22.55 -38.74 30.50
N THR A 88 -23.21 -37.60 30.33
CA THR A 88 -24.67 -37.46 30.46
C THR A 88 -25.38 -37.57 29.11
N LYS A 89 -26.72 -37.75 29.09
CA LYS A 89 -27.47 -37.66 27.82
C LYS A 89 -27.36 -36.26 27.21
N LYS A 90 -27.44 -35.23 28.06
CA LYS A 90 -27.30 -33.83 27.66
C LYS A 90 -25.91 -33.48 27.12
N SER A 91 -24.85 -34.16 27.57
CA SER A 91 -23.52 -33.91 27.01
C SER A 91 -23.42 -34.27 25.53
N ARG A 92 -24.17 -35.28 25.07
CA ARG A 92 -24.25 -35.62 23.64
C ARG A 92 -24.95 -34.51 22.85
N GLU A 93 -26.08 -34.00 23.35
CA GLU A 93 -26.81 -32.89 22.72
C GLU A 93 -25.95 -31.62 22.59
N ILE A 94 -25.22 -31.27 23.65
CA ILE A 94 -24.30 -30.12 23.64
C ILE A 94 -23.14 -30.35 22.66
N ARG A 95 -22.57 -31.56 22.60
CA ARG A 95 -21.52 -31.89 21.62
C ARG A 95 -22.04 -31.74 20.20
N ASP A 96 -23.21 -32.30 19.91
CA ASP A 96 -23.80 -32.25 18.56
C ASP A 96 -24.12 -30.81 18.16
N TYR A 97 -24.57 -29.99 19.11
CA TYR A 97 -24.75 -28.55 18.93
C TYR A 97 -23.43 -27.84 18.56
N PHE A 98 -22.36 -28.05 19.33
CA PHE A 98 -21.06 -27.45 18.99
C PHE A 98 -20.54 -27.90 17.62
N ILE A 99 -20.66 -29.19 17.28
CA ILE A 99 -20.26 -29.71 15.97
C ILE A 99 -21.06 -29.06 14.84
N ALA A 100 -22.35 -28.81 15.05
CA ALA A 100 -23.17 -28.14 14.05
C ALA A 100 -22.79 -26.67 13.87
N CYS A 101 -22.55 -25.93 14.96
CA CYS A 101 -22.04 -24.56 14.90
C CYS A 101 -20.70 -24.48 14.14
N GLU A 102 -19.78 -25.43 14.37
CA GLU A 102 -18.52 -25.50 13.63
C GLU A 102 -18.71 -25.77 12.14
N LYS A 103 -19.63 -26.66 11.78
CA LYS A 103 -19.96 -26.93 10.38
C LYS A 103 -20.53 -25.71 9.68
N GLU A 104 -21.44 -25.00 10.32
CA GLU A 104 -22.01 -23.76 9.79
C GLU A 104 -20.94 -22.68 9.62
N LEU A 105 -20.05 -22.51 10.60
CA LEU A 105 -18.92 -21.59 10.51
C LEU A 105 -17.97 -21.95 9.36
N LYS A 106 -17.67 -23.25 9.20
CA LYS A 106 -16.80 -23.75 8.13
C LYS A 106 -17.41 -23.55 6.74
N LEU A 107 -18.74 -23.65 6.61
CA LEU A 107 -19.45 -23.33 5.37
C LEU A 107 -19.44 -21.83 5.06
N GLN A 108 -19.54 -20.97 6.08
CA GLN A 108 -19.44 -19.51 5.89
C GLN A 108 -18.01 -19.07 5.55
N GLN A 109 -17.00 -19.77 6.06
CA GLN A 109 -15.58 -19.50 5.79
C GLN A 109 -15.03 -20.30 4.60
N LEU A 110 -15.89 -20.89 3.76
CA LEU A 110 -15.42 -21.60 2.56
C LEU A 110 -14.50 -20.64 1.78
N PRO A 111 -13.23 -21.01 1.51
CA PRO A 111 -12.40 -20.23 0.63
C PRO A 111 -13.14 -20.09 -0.69
N MET A 112 -13.14 -18.89 -1.28
CA MET A 112 -13.72 -18.67 -2.60
C MET A 112 -13.33 -19.82 -3.52
N THR A 113 -14.31 -20.32 -4.29
CA THR A 113 -14.02 -21.31 -5.33
C THR A 113 -12.94 -20.75 -6.27
N LEU A 114 -12.15 -21.63 -6.90
CA LEU A 114 -11.10 -21.20 -7.83
C LEU A 114 -11.65 -20.25 -8.91
N ASP A 115 -12.86 -20.53 -9.40
CA ASP A 115 -13.57 -19.70 -10.39
C ASP A 115 -13.89 -18.30 -9.86
N GLN A 116 -14.34 -18.18 -8.60
CA GLN A 116 -14.60 -16.88 -7.95
C GLN A 116 -13.30 -16.09 -7.72
N GLN A 117 -12.21 -16.77 -7.36
CA GLN A 117 -10.90 -16.12 -7.22
C GLN A 117 -10.40 -15.57 -8.56
N ILE A 118 -10.50 -16.36 -9.63
CA ILE A 118 -10.13 -15.93 -10.98
C ILE A 118 -10.97 -14.74 -11.43
N ALA A 119 -12.28 -14.75 -11.19
CA ALA A 119 -13.17 -13.64 -11.53
C ALA A 119 -12.84 -12.36 -10.76
N ALA A 120 -12.54 -12.47 -9.46
CA ALA A 120 -12.14 -11.33 -8.64
C ALA A 120 -10.80 -10.73 -9.10
N ILE A 121 -9.81 -11.58 -9.40
CA ILE A 121 -8.50 -11.16 -9.92
C ILE A 121 -8.66 -10.50 -11.30
N ALA A 122 -9.44 -11.09 -12.21
CA ALA A 122 -9.67 -10.54 -13.55
C ALA A 122 -10.34 -9.16 -13.50
N THR A 123 -11.32 -8.98 -12.61
CA THR A 123 -12.00 -7.70 -12.40
C THR A 123 -11.04 -6.63 -11.87
N GLY A 124 -10.24 -6.98 -10.85
CA GLY A 124 -9.23 -6.06 -10.31
C GLY A 124 -8.10 -5.73 -11.31
N TYR A 125 -7.68 -6.69 -12.13
CA TYR A 125 -6.66 -6.46 -13.15
C TYR A 125 -7.16 -5.54 -14.26
N GLY A 126 -8.44 -5.66 -14.63
CA GLY A 126 -9.10 -4.78 -15.60
C GLY A 126 -9.10 -3.31 -15.16
N SER A 127 -9.48 -3.04 -13.90
CA SER A 127 -9.51 -1.67 -13.37
C SER A 127 -8.11 -1.07 -13.25
N VAL A 128 -7.13 -1.84 -12.75
CA VAL A 128 -5.73 -1.37 -12.65
C VAL A 128 -5.14 -1.07 -14.03
N LYS A 129 -5.43 -1.91 -15.03
CA LYS A 129 -4.96 -1.67 -16.40
C LYS A 129 -5.54 -0.37 -16.97
N GLN A 130 -6.82 -0.09 -16.71
CA GLN A 130 -7.48 1.12 -17.18
C GLN A 130 -6.90 2.38 -16.51
N GLU A 131 -6.68 2.35 -15.19
CA GLU A 131 -6.03 3.45 -14.47
C GLU A 131 -4.59 3.67 -14.97
N LEU A 132 -3.85 2.59 -15.29
CA LEU A 132 -2.50 2.71 -15.82
C LEU A 132 -2.46 3.39 -17.19
N VAL A 133 -3.41 3.08 -18.08
CA VAL A 133 -3.55 3.77 -19.37
C VAL A 133 -3.86 5.24 -19.17
N GLU A 134 -4.80 5.58 -18.27
CA GLU A 134 -5.16 6.96 -17.99
C GLU A 134 -3.98 7.77 -17.38
N VAL A 135 -3.22 7.15 -16.48
CA VAL A 135 -2.02 7.76 -15.89
C VAL A 135 -0.95 7.96 -16.97
N GLN A 136 -0.75 6.99 -17.86
CA GLN A 136 0.21 7.11 -18.95
C GLN A 136 -0.17 8.25 -19.90
N ASP A 137 -1.43 8.36 -20.30
CA ASP A 137 -1.93 9.46 -21.14
C ASP A 137 -1.71 10.83 -20.48
N LYS A 138 -1.97 10.94 -19.16
CA LYS A 138 -1.69 12.17 -18.40
C LYS A 138 -0.21 12.50 -18.35
N VAL A 139 0.66 11.51 -18.13
CA VAL A 139 2.12 11.72 -18.12
C VAL A 139 2.59 12.20 -19.49
N THR A 140 2.12 11.57 -20.57
CA THR A 140 2.45 12.01 -21.93
C THR A 140 1.98 13.44 -22.19
N ASP A 141 0.74 13.78 -21.85
CA ASP A 141 0.21 15.14 -22.00
C ASP A 141 1.01 16.18 -21.21
N LEU A 142 1.42 15.84 -19.97
CA LEU A 142 2.30 16.69 -19.16
C LEU A 142 3.69 16.84 -19.80
N THR A 143 4.26 15.79 -20.38
CA THR A 143 5.58 15.90 -21.02
C THR A 143 5.57 16.69 -22.32
N GLU A 144 4.44 16.72 -23.02
CA GLU A 144 4.29 17.40 -24.32
C GLU A 144 3.85 18.87 -24.18
N ARG A 145 2.99 19.19 -23.21
CA ARG A 145 2.47 20.56 -23.03
C ARG A 145 3.37 21.45 -22.21
N PHE A 146 4.20 20.89 -21.34
CA PHE A 146 5.05 21.68 -20.47
C PHE A 146 6.44 21.85 -21.06
N GLY A 147 6.94 23.09 -20.97
CA GLY A 147 8.34 23.39 -21.24
C GLY A 147 9.29 22.68 -20.27
N LEU A 148 10.58 22.81 -20.53
CA LEU A 148 11.61 22.17 -19.73
C LEU A 148 11.56 22.63 -18.26
N PRO A 149 11.68 21.70 -17.29
CA PRO A 149 11.94 22.05 -15.90
C PRO A 149 13.17 22.95 -15.78
N ALA A 150 13.20 23.82 -14.76
CA ALA A 150 14.26 24.82 -14.59
C ALA A 150 15.68 24.22 -14.59
N THR A 151 15.85 23.02 -14.04
CA THR A 151 17.13 22.28 -14.04
C THR A 151 17.57 21.92 -15.46
N ASN A 152 16.67 21.35 -16.25
CA ASN A 152 16.93 20.91 -17.61
C ASN A 152 17.17 22.12 -18.53
N ALA A 153 16.39 23.18 -18.36
CA ALA A 153 16.59 24.44 -19.05
C ALA A 153 17.97 25.05 -18.74
N ALA A 154 18.43 24.97 -17.48
CA ALA A 154 19.77 25.44 -17.10
C ALA A 154 20.88 24.60 -17.71
N ILE A 155 20.74 23.27 -17.71
CA ILE A 155 21.72 22.35 -18.32
C ILE A 155 21.81 22.58 -19.83
N LEU A 156 20.68 22.72 -20.52
CA LEU A 156 20.64 23.01 -21.95
C LEU A 156 21.33 24.35 -22.26
N ASN A 157 21.03 25.40 -21.49
CA ASN A 157 21.68 26.70 -21.65
C ASN A 157 23.19 26.63 -21.41
N ASN A 158 23.64 25.90 -20.39
CA ASN A 158 25.06 25.74 -20.13
C ASN A 158 25.75 24.98 -21.28
N THR A 159 25.12 23.90 -21.75
CA THR A 159 25.60 23.11 -22.90
C THR A 159 25.75 23.98 -24.14
N ARG A 160 24.72 24.79 -24.45
CA ARG A 160 24.74 25.79 -25.53
C ARG A 160 25.92 26.75 -25.37
N ASN A 161 26.07 27.35 -24.19
CA ASN A 161 27.11 28.35 -23.95
C ASN A 161 28.51 27.77 -24.13
N ILE A 162 28.77 26.59 -23.56
CA ILE A 162 30.06 25.91 -23.70
C ILE A 162 30.35 25.63 -25.18
N HIS A 163 29.36 25.10 -25.91
CA HIS A 163 29.52 24.74 -27.31
C HIS A 163 29.80 25.95 -28.22
N ILE A 164 29.04 27.03 -28.05
CA ILE A 164 29.22 28.27 -28.84
C ILE A 164 30.56 28.93 -28.52
N ILE A 165 30.94 29.01 -27.23
CA ILE A 165 32.21 29.61 -26.80
C ILE A 165 33.39 28.83 -27.39
N ARG A 166 33.27 27.50 -27.52
CA ARG A 166 34.30 26.67 -28.16
C ARG A 166 34.54 27.07 -29.61
N PHE A 167 33.50 27.36 -30.39
CA PHE A 167 33.67 27.84 -31.77
C PHE A 167 34.30 29.23 -31.84
N LEU A 168 33.98 30.11 -30.89
CA LEU A 168 34.54 31.46 -30.82
C LEU A 168 36.02 31.47 -30.43
N GLY A 169 36.55 30.39 -29.86
CA GLY A 169 37.95 30.28 -29.40
C GLY A 169 38.15 30.58 -27.92
N GLY A 170 37.08 30.58 -27.11
CA GLY A 170 37.14 30.88 -25.67
C GLY A 170 36.57 32.26 -25.31
N LYS A 171 36.38 32.50 -24.00
CA LYS A 171 35.76 33.75 -23.50
C LYS A 171 36.65 34.99 -23.66
N ASP A 172 37.96 34.79 -23.74
CA ASP A 172 38.95 35.86 -23.86
C ASP A 172 39.33 36.13 -25.33
N SER A 173 38.69 35.44 -26.28
CA SER A 173 38.94 35.61 -27.71
C SER A 173 38.33 36.90 -28.24
N LYS A 174 39.00 37.56 -29.20
CA LYS A 174 38.47 38.73 -29.91
C LYS A 174 37.13 38.41 -30.59
N ALA A 175 37.02 37.23 -31.21
CA ALA A 175 35.77 36.80 -31.82
C ALA A 175 34.63 36.66 -30.80
N TYR A 176 34.90 36.24 -29.56
CA TYR A 176 33.86 36.21 -28.52
C TYR A 176 33.33 37.63 -28.20
N HIS A 177 34.23 38.60 -28.07
CA HIS A 177 33.86 39.97 -27.76
C HIS A 177 33.13 40.68 -28.91
N GLU A 178 33.56 40.48 -30.15
CA GLU A 178 33.02 41.18 -31.32
C GLU A 178 31.85 40.45 -31.99
N LEU A 179 31.94 39.12 -32.14
CA LEU A 179 30.98 38.31 -32.89
C LEU A 179 30.07 37.48 -31.99
N GLY A 180 30.33 37.39 -30.69
CA GLY A 180 29.56 36.55 -29.76
C GLY A 180 28.05 36.76 -29.91
N ARG A 181 27.56 38.01 -29.87
CA ARG A 181 26.13 38.32 -30.02
C ARG A 181 25.53 37.72 -31.30
N LYS A 182 26.26 37.79 -32.41
CA LYS A 182 25.83 37.25 -33.71
C LYS A 182 25.72 35.72 -33.66
N VAL A 183 26.76 35.03 -33.20
CA VAL A 183 26.80 33.55 -33.15
C VAL A 183 25.75 33.00 -32.18
N PHE A 184 25.59 33.63 -31.01
CA PHE A 184 24.55 33.26 -30.05
C PHE A 184 23.13 33.46 -30.58
N SER A 185 22.91 34.50 -31.39
CA SER A 185 21.63 34.76 -32.04
C SER A 185 21.36 33.79 -33.19
N GLU A 186 22.39 33.39 -33.92
CA GLU A 186 22.32 32.43 -35.02
C GLU A 186 21.88 31.06 -34.50
N PHE A 187 22.62 30.50 -33.53
CA PHE A 187 22.22 29.28 -32.82
C PHE A 187 20.77 29.34 -32.36
N GLY A 188 20.37 30.49 -31.80
CA GLY A 188 19.03 30.64 -31.25
C GLY A 188 17.92 30.65 -32.26
N ARG A 189 18.19 31.14 -33.47
CA ARG A 189 17.24 31.06 -34.56
C ARG A 189 17.13 29.60 -35.01
N ASP A 190 18.26 28.99 -35.36
CA ASP A 190 18.30 27.64 -35.90
C ASP A 190 17.68 26.61 -34.95
N PHE A 191 17.97 26.73 -33.65
CA PHE A 191 17.41 25.87 -32.62
C PHE A 191 15.88 26.01 -32.53
N LYS A 192 15.38 27.24 -32.47
CA LYS A 192 13.93 27.49 -32.38
C LYS A 192 13.20 27.05 -33.63
N ASP A 193 13.81 27.22 -34.80
CA ASP A 193 13.26 26.80 -36.08
C ASP A 193 13.23 25.26 -36.19
N ASN A 194 14.29 24.57 -35.72
CA ASN A 194 14.36 23.11 -35.72
C ASN A 194 13.29 22.47 -34.82
N PHE A 195 13.10 23.02 -33.60
CA PHE A 195 12.17 22.47 -32.61
C PHE A 195 10.77 23.10 -32.66
N GLY A 196 10.54 24.09 -33.52
CA GLY A 196 9.24 24.77 -33.65
C GLY A 196 8.79 25.52 -32.39
N VAL A 197 9.74 26.01 -31.57
CA VAL A 197 9.44 26.62 -30.27
C VAL A 197 9.74 28.12 -30.24
N PRO A 198 8.94 28.92 -29.50
CA PRO A 198 9.20 30.36 -29.39
C PRO A 198 10.43 30.68 -28.51
N ARG A 199 10.79 29.76 -27.61
CA ARG A 199 11.87 29.91 -26.62
C ARG A 199 12.48 28.53 -26.30
N TYR A 200 13.74 28.51 -25.88
CA TYR A 200 14.50 27.26 -25.65
C TYR A 200 13.92 26.38 -24.55
N ASP A 201 13.42 27.01 -23.50
CA ASP A 201 12.77 26.39 -22.35
C ASP A 201 11.33 25.97 -22.62
N ALA A 202 10.74 26.30 -23.78
CA ALA A 202 9.41 25.82 -24.18
C ALA A 202 9.45 24.47 -24.90
N ILE A 203 10.63 23.85 -25.04
CA ILE A 203 10.73 22.50 -25.60
C ILE A 203 10.04 21.49 -24.68
N PRO A 204 9.23 20.58 -25.24
CA PRO A 204 8.68 19.45 -24.51
C PRO A 204 9.75 18.64 -23.80
N LEU A 205 9.48 18.19 -22.58
CA LEU A 205 10.44 17.34 -21.84
C LEU A 205 10.80 16.07 -22.62
N SER A 206 9.86 15.54 -23.40
CA SER A 206 10.06 14.37 -24.28
C SER A 206 11.15 14.58 -25.34
N GLN A 207 11.43 15.84 -25.73
CA GLN A 207 12.43 16.18 -26.75
C GLN A 207 13.75 16.70 -26.13
N TYR A 208 13.91 16.63 -24.81
CA TYR A 208 15.09 17.18 -24.13
C TYR A 208 16.41 16.55 -24.62
N ASP A 209 16.46 15.23 -24.78
CA ASP A 209 17.68 14.54 -25.21
C ASP A 209 18.04 14.88 -26.66
N GLU A 210 17.04 15.02 -27.53
CA GLU A 210 17.21 15.48 -28.90
C GLU A 210 17.73 16.93 -28.95
N ALA A 211 17.20 17.82 -28.11
CA ALA A 211 17.67 19.20 -27.98
C ALA A 211 19.14 19.28 -27.54
N ILE A 212 19.56 18.41 -26.62
CA ILE A 212 20.97 18.31 -26.19
C ILE A 212 21.84 17.78 -27.34
N ALA A 213 21.39 16.76 -28.06
CA ALA A 213 22.13 16.20 -29.20
C ALA A 213 22.30 17.24 -30.32
N TYR A 214 21.22 17.92 -30.69
CA TYR A 214 21.23 19.03 -31.63
C TYR A 214 22.25 20.08 -31.21
N THR A 215 22.18 20.54 -29.95
CA THR A 215 23.09 21.57 -29.42
C THR A 215 24.56 21.17 -29.59
N LYS A 216 24.91 19.91 -29.32
CA LYS A 216 26.29 19.40 -29.46
C LYS A 216 26.74 19.24 -30.92
N SER A 217 25.80 19.03 -31.83
CA SER A 217 26.09 18.82 -33.26
C SER A 217 26.06 20.12 -34.08
N TRP A 218 25.42 21.17 -33.56
CA TRP A 218 25.25 22.44 -34.27
C TRP A 218 26.59 23.10 -34.61
N GLN A 219 26.65 23.76 -35.76
CA GLN A 219 27.78 24.55 -36.21
C GLN A 219 27.29 25.90 -36.74
N PRO A 220 28.05 27.00 -36.58
CA PRO A 220 27.72 28.26 -37.23
C PRO A 220 27.72 28.11 -38.75
N SER A 221 26.96 28.95 -39.45
CA SER A 221 27.00 29.04 -40.90
C SER A 221 28.42 29.27 -41.40
N TYR A 222 28.68 28.82 -42.62
CA TYR A 222 29.99 28.93 -43.25
C TYR A 222 30.55 30.37 -43.25
N ASN A 223 29.70 31.36 -43.53
CA ASN A 223 30.09 32.76 -43.52
C ASN A 223 30.46 33.25 -42.11
N THR A 224 29.71 32.83 -41.10
CA THR A 224 30.02 33.14 -39.70
C THR A 224 31.32 32.46 -39.26
N MET A 225 31.56 31.20 -39.67
CA MET A 225 32.82 30.49 -39.43
C MET A 225 34.03 31.22 -40.01
N ILE A 226 33.95 31.72 -41.24
CA ILE A 226 35.02 32.54 -41.85
C ILE A 226 35.24 33.81 -41.01
N SER A 227 34.16 34.52 -40.66
CA SER A 227 34.25 35.75 -39.87
C SER A 227 34.94 35.54 -38.52
N ILE A 228 34.61 34.45 -37.82
CA ILE A 228 35.25 34.07 -36.55
C ILE A 228 36.74 33.85 -36.75
N ARG A 229 37.11 33.12 -37.80
CA ARG A 229 38.50 32.78 -38.11
C ARG A 229 39.32 34.04 -38.38
N ASP A 230 38.83 34.92 -39.23
CA ASP A 230 39.52 36.17 -39.60
C ASP A 230 39.66 37.11 -38.39
N THR A 231 38.62 37.22 -37.58
CA THR A 231 38.62 38.08 -36.39
C THR A 231 39.66 37.61 -35.36
N ASN A 232 39.79 36.30 -35.16
CA ASN A 232 40.78 35.77 -34.23
C ASN A 232 42.22 35.84 -34.78
N MET A 233 42.43 35.72 -36.10
CA MET A 233 43.77 35.88 -36.70
C MET A 233 44.32 37.30 -36.56
N GLN A 234 43.46 38.31 -36.52
CA GLN A 234 43.89 39.70 -36.32
C GLN A 234 44.59 39.95 -34.97
N MET A 235 44.51 39.03 -33.99
CA MET A 235 45.26 39.13 -32.73
C MET A 235 46.68 38.55 -32.80
N GLU A 236 47.03 37.73 -33.79
CA GLU A 236 48.38 37.11 -33.83
C GLU A 236 49.48 38.07 -34.28
N PHE A 237 49.14 39.30 -34.68
CA PHE A 237 50.07 40.27 -35.30
C PHE A 237 50.28 41.58 -34.52
N ASP A 238 49.67 41.74 -33.34
CA ASP A 238 49.87 42.85 -32.40
C ASP A 238 50.58 42.36 -31.12
#